data_AF-A0A7X7IRH7-F1
#
_entry.id   AF-A0A7X7IRH7-F1
#
_cell.length_a   1.000
_cell.length_b   1.000
_cell.length_c   1.000
_cell.angle_alpha   90.00
_cell.angle_beta   90.00
_cell.angle_gamma   90.00
#
_symmetry.space_group_name_H-M   'P 1'
#
loop_
_entity.id
_entity.type
_entity.pdbx_description
1 polymer ?
#
loop_
_entity_poly.entity_id
_entity_poly.type
_entity_poly.pdbx_seq_one_letter_code
_entity_poly.pdbx_strand_id
1 'polypeptide(L)'
;MVYHPNPTVLPPGTPEQIWEHVVDVVDDYFEISREIPVSQLDEVGRLDTVPLVGATLLEPWRHDSANFDERLEATLQTIRRQAVVHVSRVQQGYLVEVLVYKQLEVAKPMQATGDTSLLRYDGSLTRIENPIAEQPLDEGWIPMGRDTALEQRILGHLLACRELTPM
;
A
#
# COMPACT_ATOMS: atom_id res chain seq x y z
N MET A 1 -9.02 11.59 14.78
CA MET A 1 -8.77 10.96 13.45
C MET A 1 -10.12 10.88 12.76
N VAL A 2 -10.30 11.61 11.67
CA VAL A 2 -11.53 11.53 10.86
C VAL A 2 -11.43 10.25 10.04
N TYR A 3 -12.50 9.46 10.02
CA TYR A 3 -12.55 8.26 9.19
C TYR A 3 -13.09 8.64 7.81
N HIS A 4 -12.35 8.27 6.78
CA HIS A 4 -12.70 8.49 5.38
C HIS A 4 -13.13 7.16 4.75
N PRO A 5 -14.23 7.14 3.98
CA PRO A 5 -14.64 5.94 3.27
C PRO A 5 -13.54 5.50 2.30
N ASN A 6 -13.36 4.20 2.11
CA ASN A 6 -12.45 3.67 1.10
C ASN A 6 -13.25 2.72 0.21
N PRO A 7 -13.52 3.08 -1.06
CA PRO A 7 -12.97 4.23 -1.79
C PRO A 7 -13.56 5.60 -1.40
N THR A 8 -12.80 6.69 -1.64
CA THR A 8 -13.19 8.09 -1.40
C THR A 8 -13.28 8.86 -2.71
N VAL A 9 -14.20 9.84 -2.79
CA VAL A 9 -14.31 10.73 -3.96
C VAL A 9 -13.46 11.99 -3.72
N LEU A 10 -12.52 12.22 -4.63
CA LEU A 10 -11.80 13.49 -4.75
C LEU A 10 -12.60 14.49 -5.60
N PRO A 11 -12.52 15.80 -5.31
CA PRO A 11 -13.19 16.84 -6.08
C PRO A 11 -12.89 16.79 -7.60
N PRO A 12 -13.68 17.45 -8.46
CA PRO A 12 -13.43 17.46 -9.91
C PRO A 12 -12.19 18.30 -10.27
N GLY A 13 -11.34 17.80 -11.19
CA GLY A 13 -10.11 18.43 -11.69
C GLY A 13 -9.70 17.84 -13.04
N THR A 14 -8.60 18.31 -13.65
CA THR A 14 -8.08 17.64 -14.86
C THR A 14 -7.48 16.28 -14.48
N PRO A 15 -7.53 15.25 -15.36
CA PRO A 15 -6.97 13.94 -15.07
C PRO A 15 -5.51 14.01 -14.60
N GLU A 16 -4.73 14.89 -15.23
CA GLU A 16 -3.30 15.09 -14.96
C GLU A 16 -3.08 15.67 -13.56
N GLN A 17 -3.85 16.71 -13.17
CA GLN A 17 -3.76 17.31 -11.84
C GLN A 17 -4.11 16.32 -10.73
N ILE A 18 -5.11 15.47 -10.96
CA ILE A 18 -5.52 14.45 -9.99
C ILE A 18 -4.45 13.37 -9.88
N TRP A 19 -3.88 12.96 -11.02
CA TRP A 19 -2.82 11.97 -11.04
C TRP A 19 -1.58 12.47 -10.31
N GLU A 20 -1.09 13.66 -10.65
CA GLU A 20 0.06 14.28 -9.99
C GLU A 20 -0.16 14.43 -8.48
N HIS A 21 -1.36 14.85 -8.06
CA HIS A 21 -1.72 14.96 -6.65
C HIS A 21 -1.70 13.62 -5.92
N VAL A 22 -2.20 12.55 -6.57
CA VAL A 22 -2.17 11.20 -5.98
C VAL A 22 -0.74 10.69 -5.87
N VAL A 23 0.08 10.92 -6.90
CA VAL A 23 1.50 10.54 -6.93
C VAL A 23 2.29 11.26 -5.84
N ASP A 24 2.18 12.59 -5.76
CA ASP A 24 2.86 13.44 -4.76
C ASP A 24 2.57 12.96 -3.33
N VAL A 25 1.30 12.74 -3.00
CA VAL A 25 0.91 12.29 -1.66
C VAL A 25 1.35 10.86 -1.38
N VAL A 26 1.43 9.98 -2.38
CA VAL A 26 1.84 8.58 -2.16
C VAL A 26 3.36 8.44 -2.06
N ASP A 27 4.12 9.23 -2.82
CA ASP A 27 5.59 9.23 -2.81
C ASP A 27 6.16 9.63 -1.43
N ASP A 28 5.45 10.48 -0.69
CA ASP A 28 5.75 10.81 0.71
C ASP A 28 5.77 9.58 1.64
N TYR A 29 5.08 8.49 1.27
CA TYR A 29 4.97 7.27 2.08
C TYR A 29 5.75 6.09 1.51
N PHE A 30 5.78 5.95 0.19
CA PHE A 30 6.33 4.80 -0.50
C PHE A 30 6.95 5.19 -1.82
N GLU A 31 8.11 4.63 -2.12
CA GLU A 31 8.72 4.73 -3.45
C GLU A 31 7.80 4.10 -4.52
N ILE A 32 7.57 4.84 -5.59
CA ILE A 32 6.70 4.41 -6.69
C ILE A 32 7.40 3.37 -7.56
N SER A 33 6.73 2.24 -7.80
CA SER A 33 7.25 1.18 -8.68
C SER A 33 6.67 1.25 -10.07
N ARG A 34 5.35 1.51 -10.19
CA ARG A 34 4.65 1.53 -11.47
C ARG A 34 3.52 2.54 -11.46
N GLU A 35 3.44 3.30 -12.54
CA GLU A 35 2.39 4.27 -12.81
C GLU A 35 1.62 3.90 -14.07
N ILE A 36 0.29 3.85 -13.95
CA ILE A 36 -0.65 3.80 -15.07
C ILE A 36 -1.59 4.99 -14.86
N PRO A 37 -1.31 6.15 -15.48
CA PRO A 37 -2.08 7.35 -15.23
C PRO A 37 -3.50 7.25 -15.76
N VAL A 38 -4.43 7.91 -15.06
CA VAL A 38 -5.76 8.17 -15.60
C VAL A 38 -5.64 9.20 -16.72
N SER A 39 -6.25 8.93 -17.87
CA SER A 39 -6.15 9.79 -19.05
C SER A 39 -7.54 10.18 -19.56
N GLN A 40 -7.61 11.01 -20.60
CA GLN A 40 -8.90 11.27 -21.26
C GLN A 40 -9.49 10.03 -21.94
N LEU A 41 -8.64 9.05 -22.29
CA LEU A 41 -9.05 7.81 -22.95
C LEU A 41 -9.24 6.67 -21.96
N ASP A 42 -8.45 6.65 -20.89
CA ASP A 42 -8.48 5.62 -19.85
C ASP A 42 -9.19 6.13 -18.60
N GLU A 43 -10.36 5.57 -18.31
CA GLU A 43 -11.16 5.95 -17.16
C GLU A 43 -10.60 5.41 -15.83
N VAL A 44 -9.59 4.53 -15.88
CA VAL A 44 -8.99 3.88 -14.72
C VAL A 44 -7.47 4.04 -14.76
N GLY A 45 -6.91 4.55 -13.66
CA GLY A 45 -5.48 4.58 -13.37
C GLY A 45 -5.11 3.66 -12.21
N ARG A 46 -3.84 3.25 -12.15
CA ARG A 46 -3.30 2.38 -11.11
C ARG A 46 -1.86 2.77 -10.77
N LEU A 47 -1.58 2.93 -9.49
CA LEU A 47 -0.27 3.23 -8.93
C LEU A 47 0.13 2.08 -8.00
N ASP A 48 1.26 1.43 -8.29
CA ASP A 48 1.83 0.38 -7.44
C ASP A 48 3.15 0.87 -6.85
N THR A 49 3.38 0.61 -5.57
CA THR A 49 4.61 1.03 -4.87
C THR A 49 5.56 -0.14 -4.62
N VAL A 50 6.81 0.17 -4.32
CA VAL A 50 7.81 -0.80 -3.87
C VAL A 50 7.46 -1.27 -2.45
N PRO A 51 7.61 -2.58 -2.13
CA PRO A 51 7.47 -3.07 -0.76
C PRO A 51 8.54 -2.49 0.18
N LEU A 52 8.13 -1.78 1.23
CA LEU A 52 9.02 -1.14 2.20
C LEU A 52 9.04 -1.87 3.55
N VAL A 53 10.23 -2.20 4.06
CA VAL A 53 10.44 -2.84 5.37
C VAL A 53 10.29 -1.84 6.52
N GLY A 54 9.41 -2.15 7.49
CA GLY A 54 8.96 -1.23 8.52
C GLY A 54 9.76 -1.26 9.82
N ALA A 55 10.90 -0.56 9.85
CA ALA A 55 11.38 0.13 11.06
C ALA A 55 11.11 1.66 11.00
N THR A 56 10.71 2.15 9.83
CA THR A 56 10.69 3.59 9.47
C THR A 56 9.34 4.29 9.70
N LEU A 57 8.27 3.56 10.03
CA LEU A 57 6.90 4.12 10.05
C LEU A 57 6.52 4.91 11.33
N LEU A 58 7.48 5.15 12.23
CA LEU A 58 7.30 5.94 13.45
C LEU A 58 7.97 7.32 13.34
N GLU A 59 7.87 7.98 12.20
CA GLU A 59 8.36 9.36 12.10
C GLU A 59 7.38 10.30 11.41
N PRO A 60 7.30 11.56 11.86
CA PRO A 60 6.06 12.28 11.73
C PRO A 60 6.00 13.25 10.52
N TRP A 61 7.09 13.41 9.73
CA TRP A 61 7.21 14.39 8.61
C TRP A 61 8.54 14.33 7.79
N ARG A 62 9.18 13.17 7.56
CA ARG A 62 10.45 13.16 6.78
C ARG A 62 10.18 13.57 5.31
N HIS A 63 10.83 14.52 4.63
CA HIS A 63 12.15 15.16 4.69
C HIS A 63 13.28 14.24 5.18
N ASP A 64 13.99 13.69 4.21
CA ASP A 64 15.23 12.94 4.32
C ASP A 64 16.21 13.58 5.33
N SER A 65 16.82 12.72 6.13
CA SER A 65 18.00 12.94 6.97
C SER A 65 18.30 11.63 7.68
N ALA A 66 19.04 10.75 7.02
CA ALA A 66 19.72 9.61 7.64
C ALA A 66 20.12 9.91 9.11
N ASN A 67 19.52 9.19 10.05
CA ASN A 67 19.98 8.95 11.42
C ASN A 67 18.91 8.08 12.12
N PHE A 68 18.98 6.78 11.86
CA PHE A 68 18.15 5.71 12.43
C PHE A 68 18.99 4.63 13.11
N ASP A 69 20.28 4.90 13.33
CA ASP A 69 21.32 3.89 13.56
C ASP A 69 21.18 3.03 14.84
N GLU A 70 20.11 3.13 15.63
CA GLU A 70 20.02 2.46 16.94
C GLU A 70 18.65 1.91 17.38
N ARG A 71 17.63 1.77 16.53
CA ARG A 71 16.27 1.41 17.04
C ARG A 71 15.61 0.22 16.36
N LEU A 72 15.55 -0.97 16.92
CA LEU A 72 15.99 -1.52 18.21
C LEU A 72 16.02 -3.03 17.91
N GLU A 73 17.19 -3.64 18.06
CA GLU A 73 17.47 -5.08 18.01
C GLU A 73 16.28 -6.02 17.74
N ALA A 74 16.24 -6.52 16.50
CA ALA A 74 16.08 -7.93 16.20
C ALA A 74 15.11 -8.73 17.10
N THR A 75 13.83 -8.33 17.14
CA THR A 75 12.75 -9.31 17.33
C THR A 75 12.41 -9.96 15.97
N LEU A 76 13.43 -10.60 15.38
CA LEU A 76 13.54 -11.67 14.37
C LEU A 76 12.57 -11.83 13.17
N GLN A 77 11.57 -10.97 12.96
CA GLN A 77 10.68 -11.11 11.80
C GLN A 77 10.38 -9.76 11.15
N THR A 78 10.88 -9.58 9.93
CA THR A 78 10.72 -8.35 9.16
C THR A 78 9.26 -8.18 8.72
N ILE A 79 8.66 -7.03 8.97
CA ILE A 79 7.37 -6.66 8.41
C ILE A 79 7.64 -5.70 7.25
N ARG A 80 7.02 -5.93 6.09
CA ARG A 80 7.01 -4.98 4.98
C ARG A 80 5.59 -4.55 4.63
N ARG A 81 5.48 -3.40 3.98
CA ARG A 81 4.20 -2.85 3.49
C ARG A 81 4.32 -2.44 2.04
N GLN A 82 3.24 -2.60 1.29
CA GLN A 82 3.13 -2.16 -0.10
C GLN A 82 1.80 -1.46 -0.30
N ALA A 83 1.79 -0.32 -0.99
CA ALA A 83 0.59 0.39 -1.36
C ALA A 83 0.22 0.12 -2.82
N VAL A 84 -1.08 0.00 -3.06
CA VAL A 84 -1.69 -0.04 -4.39
C VAL A 84 -2.82 0.98 -4.36
N VAL A 85 -2.79 1.92 -5.29
CA VAL A 85 -3.81 2.96 -5.40
C VAL A 85 -4.51 2.82 -6.74
N HIS A 86 -5.84 2.76 -6.71
CA HIS A 86 -6.69 2.76 -7.88
C HIS A 86 -7.40 4.10 -7.99
N VAL A 87 -7.39 4.67 -9.19
CA VAL A 87 -8.09 5.93 -9.50
C VAL A 87 -9.08 5.63 -10.61
N SER A 88 -10.35 5.97 -10.42
CA SER A 88 -11.38 5.81 -11.46
C SER A 88 -12.17 7.09 -11.64
N ARG A 89 -12.46 7.45 -12.89
CA ARG A 89 -13.24 8.64 -13.21
C ARG A 89 -14.72 8.40 -12.93
N VAL A 90 -15.36 9.31 -12.21
CA VAL A 90 -16.81 9.26 -11.90
C VAL A 90 -17.48 10.58 -12.24
N GLN A 91 -18.81 10.60 -12.32
CA GLN A 91 -19.57 11.82 -12.67
C GLN A 91 -19.30 13.02 -11.74
N GLN A 92 -18.98 12.74 -10.47
CA GLN A 92 -18.78 13.76 -9.43
C GLN A 92 -17.29 14.10 -9.19
N GLY A 93 -16.36 13.53 -9.95
CA GLY A 93 -14.92 13.72 -9.75
C GLY A 93 -14.13 12.45 -10.02
N TYR A 94 -13.25 12.08 -9.08
CA TYR A 94 -12.42 10.89 -9.19
C TYR A 94 -12.55 10.04 -7.94
N LEU A 95 -12.87 8.77 -8.11
CA LEU A 95 -12.96 7.80 -7.03
C LEU A 95 -11.58 7.18 -6.84
N VAL A 96 -11.00 7.39 -5.66
CA VAL A 96 -9.68 6.90 -5.28
C VAL A 96 -9.81 5.82 -4.20
N GLU A 97 -9.23 4.67 -4.48
CA GLU A 97 -9.11 3.54 -3.55
C GLU A 97 -7.65 3.38 -3.17
N VAL A 98 -7.36 3.40 -1.87
CA VAL A 98 -5.99 3.22 -1.34
C VAL A 98 -5.93 1.89 -0.60
N LEU A 99 -5.11 0.95 -1.07
CA LEU A 99 -4.95 -0.37 -0.48
C LEU A 99 -3.52 -0.50 0.03
N VAL A 100 -3.34 -0.65 1.34
CA VAL A 100 -2.01 -0.89 1.91
C VAL A 100 -1.96 -2.32 2.41
N TYR A 101 -1.13 -3.14 1.81
CA TYR A 101 -0.92 -4.53 2.21
C TYR A 101 0.25 -4.64 3.17
N LYS A 102 0.01 -5.33 4.29
CA LYS A 102 1.04 -5.67 5.26
C LYS A 102 1.44 -7.13 5.06
N GLN A 103 2.74 -7.37 5.00
CA GLN A 103 3.32 -8.70 4.84
C GLN A 103 4.40 -8.94 5.88
N LEU A 104 4.53 -10.18 6.31
CA LEU A 104 5.46 -10.63 7.33
C LEU A 104 6.44 -11.63 6.72
N GLU A 105 7.73 -11.42 6.89
CA GLU A 105 8.76 -12.32 6.36
C GLU A 105 8.62 -13.70 7.01
N VAL A 106 8.66 -14.78 6.22
CA VAL A 106 8.71 -16.13 6.79
C VAL A 106 10.06 -16.29 7.50
N ALA A 107 10.04 -16.47 8.83
CA ALA A 107 11.26 -16.75 9.58
C ALA A 107 11.91 -18.03 9.03
N LYS A 108 13.13 -17.91 8.47
CA LYS A 108 13.94 -19.08 8.14
C LYS A 108 14.42 -19.70 9.46
N PRO A 109 14.04 -20.94 9.81
CA PRO A 109 14.60 -21.58 10.98
C PRO A 109 16.11 -21.72 10.80
N MET A 110 16.86 -21.16 11.74
CA MET A 110 18.32 -21.29 11.82
C MET A 110 18.62 -22.78 12.04
N GLN A 111 19.04 -23.46 10.98
CA GLN A 111 19.51 -24.85 10.91
C GLN A 111 19.02 -25.80 12.02
N ALA A 112 17.92 -26.51 11.76
CA ALA A 112 17.74 -27.84 12.32
C ALA A 112 17.92 -28.85 11.18
N THR A 113 19.13 -29.40 11.05
CA THR A 113 19.30 -30.72 10.43
C THR A 113 18.47 -31.69 11.28
N GLY A 114 17.31 -32.10 10.78
CA GLY A 114 16.40 -32.99 11.49
C GLY A 114 15.25 -33.44 10.60
N ASP A 115 15.46 -34.59 9.98
CA ASP A 115 14.51 -35.50 9.34
C ASP A 115 13.37 -34.93 8.44
N THR A 116 13.48 -35.29 7.17
CA THR A 116 12.39 -35.24 6.20
C THR A 116 11.38 -36.34 6.53
N SER A 117 10.23 -35.99 7.09
CA SER A 117 9.12 -36.94 7.23
C SER A 117 7.75 -36.27 7.15
N LEU A 118 7.23 -36.28 5.91
CA LEU A 118 5.83 -36.54 5.52
C LEU A 118 4.73 -35.67 6.19
N LEU A 119 4.41 -34.53 5.56
CA LEU A 119 3.06 -33.97 5.64
C LEU A 119 2.45 -33.92 4.24
N ARG A 120 1.56 -34.88 3.99
CA ARG A 120 0.71 -34.98 2.81
C ARG A 120 -0.49 -34.07 3.06
N TYR A 121 -0.62 -32.96 2.34
CA TYR A 121 -1.83 -32.13 2.35
C TYR A 121 -2.74 -32.57 1.20
N ASP A 122 -3.77 -33.33 1.55
CA ASP A 122 -4.98 -33.49 0.73
C ASP A 122 -6.09 -32.66 1.39
N GLY A 123 -6.85 -31.92 0.58
CA GLY A 123 -7.85 -30.98 1.05
C GLY A 123 -8.06 -29.84 0.08
N SER A 124 -8.82 -30.10 -0.99
CA SER A 124 -9.42 -29.12 -1.89
C SER A 124 -10.01 -27.94 -1.10
N LEU A 125 -9.31 -26.82 -1.06
CA LEU A 125 -9.86 -25.53 -0.64
C LEU A 125 -10.21 -24.76 -1.91
N THR A 126 -11.48 -24.82 -2.30
CA THR A 126 -12.04 -23.95 -3.32
C THR A 126 -12.07 -22.54 -2.74
N ARG A 127 -10.99 -21.79 -2.96
CA ARG A 127 -10.91 -20.36 -2.64
C ARG A 127 -11.90 -19.65 -3.54
N ILE A 128 -12.98 -19.13 -2.95
CA ILE A 128 -13.91 -18.24 -3.63
C ILE A 128 -13.12 -16.96 -3.92
N GLU A 129 -12.77 -16.77 -5.19
CA GLU A 129 -12.10 -15.58 -5.70
C GLU A 129 -13.04 -14.39 -5.57
N ASN A 130 -12.83 -13.56 -4.55
CA ASN A 130 -13.34 -12.20 -4.55
C ASN A 130 -12.41 -11.40 -5.47
N PRO A 131 -12.90 -10.74 -6.54
CA PRO A 131 -12.07 -9.95 -7.44
C PRO A 131 -11.74 -8.59 -6.80
N ILE A 132 -11.02 -8.61 -5.68
CA ILE A 132 -10.54 -7.42 -4.99
C ILE A 132 -9.02 -7.52 -5.02
N ALA A 133 -8.43 -6.81 -5.99
CA ALA A 133 -7.00 -6.56 -6.18
C ALA A 133 -6.08 -7.75 -5.80
N GLU A 134 -5.60 -8.49 -6.81
CA GLU A 134 -4.60 -9.55 -6.64
C GLU A 134 -3.48 -9.09 -5.70
N GLN A 135 -3.48 -9.60 -4.47
CA GLN A 135 -2.37 -9.40 -3.55
C GLN A 135 -1.14 -10.05 -4.19
N PRO A 136 -0.01 -9.33 -4.30
CA PRO A 136 1.21 -9.93 -4.80
C PRO A 136 1.65 -11.03 -3.84
N LEU A 137 1.51 -12.27 -4.29
CA LEU A 137 1.97 -13.46 -3.58
C LEU A 137 3.47 -13.61 -3.81
N ASP A 138 4.27 -12.88 -3.05
CA ASP A 138 5.72 -13.00 -3.10
C ASP A 138 6.22 -14.16 -2.24
N GLU A 139 7.08 -15.00 -2.83
CA GLU A 139 7.70 -16.14 -2.17
C GLU A 139 8.50 -15.69 -0.94
N GLY A 140 8.20 -16.24 0.24
CA GLY A 140 8.86 -15.88 1.50
C GLY A 140 8.17 -14.79 2.33
N TRP A 141 7.01 -14.28 1.89
CA TRP A 141 6.22 -13.28 2.62
C TRP A 141 4.80 -13.76 2.90
N ILE A 142 4.38 -13.69 4.16
CA ILE A 142 3.04 -14.07 4.63
C ILE A 142 2.15 -12.83 4.59
N PRO A 143 1.03 -12.82 3.85
CA PRO A 143 0.08 -11.71 3.87
C PRO A 143 -0.59 -11.62 5.24
N MET A 144 -0.47 -10.45 5.89
CA MET A 144 -1.10 -10.14 7.17
C MET A 144 -2.43 -9.36 6.99
N GLY A 145 -2.79 -9.04 5.75
CA GLY A 145 -3.99 -8.30 5.39
C GLY A 145 -3.72 -6.81 5.14
N ARG A 146 -4.80 -6.00 5.22
CA ARG A 146 -4.77 -4.57 4.95
C ARG A 146 -4.39 -3.76 6.19
N ASP A 147 -3.53 -2.75 6.02
CA ASP A 147 -3.17 -1.78 7.06
C ASP A 147 -4.12 -0.56 6.98
N THR A 148 -5.34 -0.72 7.50
CA THR A 148 -6.37 0.32 7.44
C THR A 148 -5.94 1.62 8.12
N ALA A 149 -5.05 1.58 9.13
CA ALA A 149 -4.59 2.79 9.79
C ALA A 149 -3.77 3.67 8.84
N LEU A 150 -2.89 3.06 8.03
CA LEU A 150 -2.09 3.78 7.04
C LEU A 150 -2.94 4.23 5.84
N GLU A 151 -3.88 3.39 5.38
CA GLU A 151 -4.84 3.77 4.34
C GLU A 151 -5.60 5.06 4.73
N GLN A 152 -6.11 5.11 5.96
CA GLN A 152 -6.86 6.28 6.46
C GLN A 152 -5.98 7.53 6.58
N ARG A 153 -4.69 7.37 6.88
CA ARG A 153 -3.75 8.48 6.94
C ARG A 153 -3.48 9.06 5.54
N ILE A 154 -3.21 8.20 4.57
CA ILE A 154 -3.00 8.60 3.17
C ILE A 154 -4.27 9.27 2.62
N LEU A 155 -5.45 8.69 2.84
CA LEU A 155 -6.73 9.29 2.45
C LEU A 155 -6.96 10.66 3.09
N GLY A 156 -6.60 10.81 4.37
CA GLY A 156 -6.65 12.09 5.07
C GLY A 156 -5.73 13.15 4.43
N HIS A 157 -4.51 12.77 4.04
CA HIS A 157 -3.58 13.68 3.35
C HIS A 157 -4.08 14.07 1.95
N LEU A 158 -4.60 13.10 1.18
CA LEU A 158 -5.17 13.34 -0.15
C LEU A 158 -6.30 14.36 -0.11
N LEU A 159 -7.15 14.31 0.91
CA LEU A 159 -8.26 15.24 1.10
C LEU A 159 -7.79 16.61 1.63
N ALA A 160 -6.81 16.63 2.54
CA ALA A 160 -6.34 17.87 3.16
C ALA A 160 -5.51 18.76 2.21
N CYS A 161 -4.58 18.18 1.43
CA CYS A 161 -3.67 18.98 0.59
C CYS A 161 -4.40 19.71 -0.55
N ARG A 162 -5.58 19.23 -0.96
CA ARG A 162 -6.30 19.85 -2.09
C ARG A 162 -7.16 21.05 -1.69
N GLU A 163 -7.50 21.19 -0.42
CA GLU A 163 -8.23 22.39 0.07
C GLU A 163 -7.37 23.67 -0.02
N LEU A 164 -6.06 23.55 -0.27
CA LEU A 164 -5.10 24.64 -0.24
C LEU A 164 -4.79 25.31 -1.58
N THR A 165 -5.38 24.86 -2.70
CA THR A 165 -5.16 25.50 -4.02
C THR A 165 -6.45 26.14 -4.55
N PRO A 166 -6.80 27.37 -4.12
CA PRO A 166 -7.76 28.18 -4.84
C PRO A 166 -7.08 28.80 -6.07
N MET A 167 -7.60 28.46 -7.25
CA MET A 167 -7.57 29.19 -8.53
C MET A 167 -6.32 30.01 -8.88
#